data_AF-A0A8S3A1T3-F1
#
_entry.id   AF-A0A8S3A1T3-F1
#
_cell.length_a   1.000
_cell.length_b   1.000
_cell.length_c   1.000
_cell.angle_alpha   90.00
_cell.angle_beta   90.00
_cell.angle_gamma   90.00
#
_symmetry.space_group_name_H-M   'P 1'
#
loop_
_entity.id
_entity.type
_entity.pdbx_description
1 polymer ?
#
loop_
_entity_poly.entity_id
_entity_poly.type
_entity_poly.pdbx_seq_one_letter_code
_entity_poly.pdbx_strand_id
1 'polypeptide(L)'
;FYLPLFGEGPAERRKRLQNLISSLYDDEIAKVLRKNEEDDERVEDTKEYHEGLDELQTARCWIAEYSLSMQRAKEHIEKLKEYVAIPEAITLHCSQLDDNRPLPYCEFSPNGQMAAVSSWHLDFIFQIYIILFEKNYQM
;
A
#
# COMPACT_ATOMS: atom_id res chain seq x y z
N PHE A 1 40.73 -20.17 -2.84
CA PHE A 1 40.72 -20.82 -1.50
C PHE A 1 40.63 -22.35 -1.59
N TYR A 2 41.48 -23.01 -2.39
CA TYR A 2 41.44 -24.48 -2.59
C TYR A 2 42.71 -25.21 -2.10
N LEU A 3 43.62 -24.51 -1.40
CA LEU A 3 44.84 -25.13 -0.90
C LEU A 3 44.53 -26.08 0.28
N PRO A 4 44.95 -27.36 0.22
CA PRO A 4 45.00 -28.24 1.37
C PRO A 4 46.05 -27.75 2.37
N LEU A 5 45.73 -27.78 3.66
CA LEU A 5 46.73 -27.64 4.71
C LEU A 5 47.48 -28.97 4.91
N PHE A 6 48.74 -28.91 5.37
CA PHE A 6 49.55 -30.11 5.56
C PHE A 6 48.89 -31.03 6.62
N GLY A 7 48.65 -32.29 6.26
CA GLY A 7 47.96 -33.26 7.13
C GLY A 7 46.43 -33.14 7.16
N GLU A 8 45.83 -32.18 6.44
CA GLU A 8 44.39 -31.94 6.46
C GLU A 8 43.61 -32.99 5.65
N GLY A 9 42.73 -33.72 6.33
CA GLY A 9 41.85 -34.70 5.70
C GLY A 9 40.71 -34.05 4.89
N PRO A 10 40.06 -34.80 3.97
CA PRO A 10 38.94 -34.27 3.18
C PRO A 10 37.76 -33.75 4.01
N ALA A 11 37.50 -34.32 5.19
CA ALA A 11 36.43 -33.88 6.07
C ALA A 11 36.77 -32.57 6.81
N GLU A 12 38.00 -32.43 7.29
CA GLU A 12 38.48 -31.22 7.96
C GLU A 12 38.51 -30.03 7.01
N ARG A 13 38.92 -30.28 5.75
CA ARG A 13 38.88 -29.27 4.69
C ARG A 13 37.48 -28.73 4.44
N ARG A 14 36.48 -29.62 4.37
CA ARG A 14 35.07 -29.20 4.20
C ARG A 14 34.61 -28.32 5.36
N LYS A 15 34.92 -28.72 6.60
CA LYS A 15 34.53 -27.96 7.80
C LYS A 15 35.19 -26.59 7.85
N ARG A 16 36.48 -26.49 7.51
CA ARG A 16 37.20 -25.20 7.45
C ARG A 16 36.61 -24.28 6.37
N LEU A 17 36.38 -24.80 5.16
CA LEU A 17 35.79 -24.02 4.08
C LEU A 17 34.37 -23.56 4.42
N GLN A 18 33.58 -24.42 5.06
CA GLN A 18 32.25 -24.06 5.56
C GLN A 18 32.32 -22.89 6.55
N ASN A 19 33.20 -22.97 7.55
CA ASN A 19 33.37 -21.89 8.53
C ASN A 19 33.84 -20.58 7.89
N LEU A 20 34.72 -20.65 6.90
CA LEU A 20 35.23 -19.46 6.20
C LEU A 20 34.14 -18.80 5.36
N ILE A 21 33.29 -19.60 4.69
CA ILE A 21 32.13 -19.09 3.96
C ILE A 21 31.12 -18.45 4.91
N SER A 22 30.83 -19.08 6.05
CA SER A 22 29.92 -18.52 7.06
C SER A 22 30.43 -17.18 7.60
N SER A 23 31.73 -17.08 7.94
CA SER A 23 32.33 -15.84 8.41
C SER A 23 32.27 -14.70 7.38
N LEU A 24 32.48 -15.02 6.10
CA LEU A 24 32.40 -14.01 5.04
C LEU A 24 30.96 -13.53 4.82
N TYR A 25 29.99 -14.44 4.91
CA TYR A 25 28.57 -14.10 4.79
C TYR A 25 28.10 -13.21 5.95
N ASP A 26 28.54 -13.52 7.18
CA ASP A 26 28.24 -12.71 8.36
C ASP A 26 28.84 -11.28 8.25
N ASP A 27 30.06 -11.15 7.72
CA ASP A 27 30.71 -9.85 7.48
C ASP A 27 30.01 -9.03 6.38
N GLU A 28 29.53 -9.68 5.31
CA GLU A 28 28.76 -9.03 4.25
C GLU A 28 27.39 -8.57 4.76
N ILE A 29 26.70 -9.41 5.53
CA ILE A 29 25.45 -9.05 6.19
C ILE A 29 25.67 -7.85 7.13
N ALA A 30 26.72 -7.87 7.96
CA ALA A 30 27.02 -6.79 8.89
C ALA A 30 27.28 -5.46 8.15
N LYS A 31 27.93 -5.49 6.98
CA LYS A 31 28.12 -4.29 6.14
C LYS A 31 26.82 -3.78 5.55
N VAL A 32 25.94 -4.66 5.08
CA VAL A 32 24.63 -4.27 4.53
C VAL A 32 23.75 -3.67 5.62
N LEU A 33 23.71 -4.26 6.81
CA LEU A 33 22.96 -3.75 7.95
C LEU A 33 23.44 -2.36 8.39
N ARG A 34 24.75 -2.17 8.54
CA ARG A 34 25.32 -0.84 8.88
C ARG A 34 25.02 0.22 7.83
N LYS A 35 25.08 -0.15 6.54
CA LYS A 35 24.76 0.77 5.46
C LYS A 35 23.28 1.17 5.48
N ASN A 36 22.37 0.22 5.73
CA ASN A 36 20.95 0.53 5.84
C ASN A 36 20.66 1.45 7.04
N GLU A 37 21.32 1.24 8.18
CA GLU A 37 21.21 2.13 9.35
C GLU A 37 21.70 3.55 9.05
N GLU A 38 22.83 3.69 8.34
CA GLU A 38 23.35 5.01 7.91
C GLU A 38 22.47 5.70 6.84
N ASP A 39 21.81 4.93 5.98
CA ASP A 39 20.91 5.45 4.95
C ASP A 39 19.56 5.89 5.58
N ASP A 40 19.02 5.16 6.57
CA ASP A 40 17.81 5.54 7.29
C ASP A 40 17.99 6.85 8.10
N GLU A 41 19.15 7.06 8.75
CA GLU A 41 19.45 8.30 9.47
C GLU A 41 19.58 9.53 8.53
N ARG A 42 20.02 9.35 7.28
CA ARG A 42 20.17 10.46 6.31
C ARG A 42 18.86 10.90 5.66
N VAL A 43 17.86 10.02 5.57
CA VAL A 43 16.58 10.30 4.94
C VAL A 43 15.70 11.21 5.80
N GLU A 44 15.89 11.23 7.13
CA GLU A 44 15.13 12.12 8.01
C GLU A 44 15.52 13.61 7.90
N ASP A 45 16.79 13.90 7.56
CA ASP A 45 17.38 15.24 7.68
C ASP A 45 17.33 16.10 6.41
N THR A 46 16.79 15.58 5.29
CA THR A 46 16.68 16.31 4.01
C THR A 46 15.24 16.54 3.59
N LYS A 47 14.41 17.09 4.49
CA LYS A 47 13.09 17.64 4.11
C LYS A 47 13.24 19.09 3.68
N GLU A 48 13.35 19.30 2.37
CA GLU A 48 13.33 20.65 1.79
C GLU A 48 11.88 21.18 1.80
N TYR A 49 11.58 22.11 2.70
CA TYR A 49 10.28 22.78 2.74
C TYR A 49 10.21 23.86 1.66
N HIS A 50 9.12 23.85 0.90
CA HIS A 50 8.78 24.88 -0.06
C HIS A 50 7.48 25.57 0.37
N GLU A 51 7.47 26.90 0.36
CA GLU A 51 6.33 27.71 0.82
C GLU A 51 5.08 27.51 -0.07
N GLY A 52 5.30 27.20 -1.36
CA GLY A 52 4.23 26.98 -2.34
C GLY A 52 3.60 28.27 -2.87
N LEU A 53 2.59 28.15 -3.74
CA LEU A 53 1.84 29.30 -4.25
C LEU A 53 0.75 29.73 -3.26
N ASP A 54 0.32 30.99 -3.32
CA ASP A 54 -0.75 31.54 -2.48
C ASP A 54 -2.10 30.82 -2.68
N GLU A 55 -2.37 30.32 -3.90
CA GLU A 55 -3.53 29.48 -4.18
C GLU A 55 -3.55 28.19 -3.35
N LEU A 56 -2.38 27.60 -3.08
CA LEU A 56 -2.25 26.41 -2.23
C LEU A 56 -2.60 26.73 -0.78
N GLN A 57 -2.23 27.92 -0.28
CA GLN A 57 -2.61 28.35 1.06
C GLN A 57 -4.12 28.50 1.17
N THR A 58 -4.76 29.15 0.18
CA THR A 58 -6.22 29.29 0.14
C THR A 58 -6.91 27.93 0.09
N ALA A 59 -6.44 27.01 -0.75
CA ALA A 59 -6.96 25.65 -0.83
C ALA A 59 -6.79 24.88 0.49
N ARG A 60 -5.63 25.02 1.17
CA ARG A 60 -5.39 24.40 2.49
C ARG A 60 -6.34 24.94 3.55
N CYS A 61 -6.56 26.26 3.61
CA CYS A 61 -7.53 26.86 4.51
C CYS A 61 -8.95 26.34 4.24
N TRP A 62 -9.36 26.27 2.97
CA TRP A 62 -10.67 25.74 2.59
C TRP A 62 -10.85 24.26 2.99
N ILE A 63 -9.84 23.42 2.72
CA ILE A 63 -9.85 22.00 3.14
C ILE A 63 -9.93 21.90 4.67
N ALA A 64 -9.18 22.73 5.40
CA ALA A 64 -9.19 22.75 6.86
C ALA A 64 -10.56 23.17 7.40
N GLU A 65 -11.15 24.26 6.90
CA GLU A 65 -12.49 24.72 7.29
C GLU A 65 -13.56 23.66 6.99
N TYR A 66 -13.51 23.06 5.80
CA TYR A 66 -14.42 21.99 5.41
C TYR A 66 -14.29 20.77 6.33
N SER A 67 -13.06 20.35 6.65
CA SER A 67 -12.78 19.17 7.46
C SER A 67 -13.08 19.39 8.95
N LEU A 68 -12.80 20.59 9.46
CA LEU A 68 -13.01 20.96 10.86
C LEU A 68 -14.43 21.45 11.14
N SER A 69 -15.27 21.64 10.13
CA SER A 69 -16.67 22.02 10.31
C SER A 69 -17.33 21.06 11.32
N MET A 70 -17.70 21.60 12.50
CA MET A 70 -18.05 20.81 13.69
C MET A 70 -19.20 19.83 13.44
N GLN A 71 -20.09 20.15 12.49
CA GLN A 71 -21.20 19.29 12.09
C GLN A 71 -20.70 18.04 11.36
N ARG A 72 -19.83 18.19 10.36
CA ARG A 72 -19.29 17.08 9.57
C ARG A 72 -18.41 16.15 10.41
N ALA A 73 -17.59 16.72 11.29
CA ALA A 73 -16.75 15.95 12.19
C ALA A 73 -17.60 15.05 13.12
N LYS A 74 -18.71 15.56 13.63
CA LYS A 74 -19.67 14.79 14.45
C LYS A 74 -20.35 13.69 13.63
N GLU A 75 -20.87 14.01 12.46
CA GLU A 75 -21.50 13.04 11.56
C GLU A 75 -20.55 11.90 11.18
N HIS A 76 -19.27 12.22 10.94
CA HIS A 76 -18.26 11.22 10.63
C HIS A 76 -18.04 10.25 11.80
N ILE A 77 -17.93 10.77 13.02
CA ILE A 77 -17.79 9.95 14.24
C ILE A 77 -19.03 9.06 14.45
N GLU A 78 -20.23 9.58 14.20
CA GLU A 78 -21.47 8.81 14.31
C GLU A 78 -21.52 7.68 13.28
N LYS A 79 -21.19 7.95 12.01
CA LYS A 79 -21.10 6.91 10.97
C LYS A 79 -20.06 5.84 11.30
N LEU A 80 -18.89 6.22 11.83
CA LEU A 80 -17.87 5.24 12.24
C LEU A 80 -18.38 4.28 13.31
N LYS A 81 -19.19 4.75 14.26
CA LYS A 81 -19.81 3.88 15.27
C LYS A 81 -20.83 2.92 14.65
N GLU A 82 -21.56 3.37 13.64
CA GLU A 82 -22.50 2.54 12.88
C GLU A 82 -21.78 1.41 12.13
N TYR A 83 -20.64 1.69 11.48
CA TYR A 83 -19.85 0.66 10.79
C TYR A 83 -19.34 -0.44 11.72
N VAL A 84 -18.97 -0.09 12.96
CA VAL A 84 -18.53 -1.07 13.98
C VAL A 84 -19.67 -2.01 14.41
N ALA A 85 -20.93 -1.61 14.22
CA ALA A 85 -22.10 -2.40 14.58
C ALA A 85 -22.60 -3.32 13.44
N ILE A 86 -21.96 -3.32 12.27
CA ILE A 86 -22.39 -4.14 11.12
C ILE A 86 -22.00 -5.61 11.38
N PRO A 87 -22.94 -6.57 11.24
CA PRO A 87 -22.68 -7.99 11.48
C PRO A 87 -21.71 -8.60 10.45
N GLU A 88 -20.89 -9.56 10.91
CA GLU A 88 -19.73 -10.16 10.21
C GLU A 88 -20.06 -11.02 8.97
N ALA A 89 -21.34 -11.19 8.62
CA ALA A 89 -21.76 -12.10 7.55
C ALA A 89 -21.81 -11.39 6.19
N ILE A 90 -20.65 -11.11 5.60
CA ILE A 90 -20.54 -10.67 4.21
C ILE A 90 -20.74 -11.89 3.30
N THR A 91 -21.88 -11.96 2.61
CA THR A 91 -22.19 -13.01 1.64
C THR A 91 -22.10 -12.46 0.21
N LEU A 92 -21.64 -13.30 -0.73
CA LEU A 92 -21.66 -12.95 -2.14
C LEU A 92 -23.10 -12.94 -2.64
N HIS A 93 -23.63 -11.75 -2.92
CA HIS A 93 -24.99 -11.58 -3.46
C HIS A 93 -25.03 -11.80 -4.98
N CYS A 94 -24.11 -11.17 -5.71
CA CYS A 94 -24.05 -11.25 -7.17
C CYS A 94 -22.61 -11.16 -7.68
N SER A 95 -22.37 -11.67 -8.88
CA SER A 95 -21.14 -11.45 -9.64
C SER A 95 -21.48 -11.06 -11.07
N GLN A 96 -20.76 -10.08 -11.61
CA GLN A 96 -20.93 -9.59 -12.97
C GLN A 96 -19.56 -9.61 -13.67
N LEU A 97 -19.54 -10.09 -14.90
CA LEU A 97 -18.37 -10.04 -15.77
C LEU A 97 -18.45 -8.78 -16.63
N ASP A 98 -17.36 -8.03 -16.72
CA ASP A 98 -17.31 -6.72 -17.40
C ASP A 98 -16.31 -6.72 -18.57
N ASP A 99 -15.02 -6.94 -18.28
CA ASP A 99 -13.95 -6.93 -19.30
C ASP A 99 -13.13 -8.24 -19.28
N ASN A 100 -12.41 -8.50 -20.37
CA ASN A 100 -11.40 -9.55 -20.48
C ASN A 100 -10.08 -9.19 -19.77
N ARG A 101 -9.95 -7.97 -19.28
CA ARG A 101 -8.78 -7.46 -18.56
C ARG A 101 -9.09 -7.29 -17.07
N PRO A 102 -8.06 -7.28 -16.21
CA PRO A 102 -8.27 -6.98 -14.79
C PRO A 102 -8.86 -5.58 -14.59
N LEU A 103 -9.86 -5.48 -13.72
CA LEU A 103 -10.49 -4.23 -13.31
C LEU A 103 -9.70 -3.63 -12.13
N PRO A 104 -8.99 -2.50 -12.27
CA PRO A 104 -8.14 -1.96 -11.21
C PRO A 104 -8.90 -1.30 -10.05
N TYR A 105 -10.09 -0.74 -10.29
CA TYR A 105 -10.80 0.05 -9.27
C TYR A 105 -12.31 0.08 -9.48
N CYS A 106 -13.07 0.08 -8.37
CA CYS A 106 -14.53 0.19 -8.33
C CYS A 106 -14.95 1.09 -7.15
N GLU A 107 -15.86 2.02 -7.38
CA GLU A 107 -16.42 2.90 -6.35
C GLU A 107 -17.95 2.98 -6.45
N PHE A 108 -18.64 2.92 -5.31
CA PHE A 108 -20.07 3.15 -5.25
C PHE A 108 -20.40 4.64 -5.23
N SER A 109 -21.45 5.01 -5.95
CA SER A 109 -22.07 6.32 -5.83
C SER A 109 -22.49 6.63 -4.38
N PRO A 110 -22.50 7.92 -3.97
CA PRO A 110 -22.87 8.30 -2.60
C PRO A 110 -24.27 7.86 -2.16
N ASN A 111 -25.18 7.58 -3.11
CA ASN A 111 -26.54 7.09 -2.86
C ASN A 111 -26.66 5.55 -2.93
N GLY A 112 -25.57 4.83 -3.24
CA GLY A 112 -25.52 3.37 -3.35
C GLY A 112 -26.28 2.77 -4.54
N GLN A 113 -26.80 3.58 -5.47
CA GLN A 113 -27.61 3.07 -6.59
C GLN A 113 -26.78 2.69 -7.82
N MET A 114 -25.56 3.19 -7.89
CA MET A 114 -24.64 2.97 -9.01
C MET A 114 -23.25 2.60 -8.51
N ALA A 115 -22.52 1.82 -9.29
CA ALA A 115 -21.08 1.61 -9.12
C ALA A 115 -20.34 2.04 -10.39
N ALA A 116 -19.23 2.76 -10.21
CA ALA A 116 -18.30 3.13 -11.24
C ALA A 116 -17.15 2.11 -11.25
N VAL A 117 -17.00 1.40 -12.36
CA VAL A 117 -15.91 0.44 -12.57
C VAL A 117 -14.95 1.00 -13.59
N SER A 118 -13.65 0.95 -13.28
CA SER A 118 -12.59 1.33 -14.20
C SER A 118 -12.00 0.08 -14.85
N SER A 119 -11.72 0.15 -16.15
CA SER A 119 -10.98 -0.87 -16.91
C SER A 119 -9.86 -0.23 -17.72
N TRP A 120 -8.84 -1.02 -18.06
CA TRP A 120 -7.77 -0.63 -18.96
C TRP A 120 -8.15 -0.92 -20.41
N HIS A 121 -8.41 0.10 -21.22
CA HIS A 121 -8.57 -0.08 -22.66
C HIS A 121 -7.27 0.29 -23.40
N LEU A 122 -7.02 -0.38 -24.54
CA LEU A 122 -5.75 -0.32 -25.27
C LEU A 122 -5.42 1.10 -25.80
N ASP A 123 -6.42 1.97 -25.93
CA ASP A 123 -6.28 3.32 -26.49
C ASP A 123 -6.03 4.42 -25.43
N PHE A 124 -5.60 4.06 -24.21
CA PHE A 124 -5.42 4.99 -23.07
C PHE A 124 -6.70 5.76 -22.69
N ILE A 125 -7.87 5.34 -23.19
CA ILE A 125 -9.16 5.89 -22.80
C ILE A 125 -9.60 5.14 -21.55
N PHE A 126 -9.63 5.84 -20.41
CA PHE A 126 -10.32 5.35 -19.22
C PHE A 126 -11.81 5.33 -19.50
N GLN A 127 -12.38 4.13 -19.65
CA GLN A 127 -13.82 3.98 -19.78
C GLN A 127 -14.40 3.69 -18.40
N ILE A 128 -15.25 4.61 -17.93
CA ILE A 128 -16.01 4.46 -16.70
C ILE A 128 -17.36 3.87 -17.09
N TYR A 129 -17.59 2.62 -16.72
CA TYR A 129 -18.90 2.00 -16.85
C TYR A 129 -19.69 2.27 -15.58
N ILE A 130 -20.93 2.73 -15.76
CA ILE A 130 -21.89 2.95 -14.69
C ILE A 130 -22.81 1.75 -14.66
N ILE A 131 -22.72 0.95 -13.60
CA ILE A 131 -23.66 -0.15 -13.35
C ILE A 131 -24.82 0.43 -12.54
N LEU A 132 -26.03 0.39 -13.10
CA LEU A 132 -27.26 0.75 -12.38
C LEU A 132 -27.76 -0.47 -11.60
N PHE A 133 -27.85 -0.35 -10.28
CA PHE A 133 -28.57 -1.33 -9.47
C PHE A 133 -30.06 -1.02 -9.54
N GLU A 134 -30.86 -1.92 -10.13
CA GLU A 134 -32.31 -1.81 -10.00
C GLU A 134 -32.69 -1.93 -8.53
N LYS A 135 -33.44 -0.95 -8.02
CA LYS A 135 -33.96 -0.91 -6.65
C LYS A 135 -34.86 -2.12 -6.39
N ASN A 136 -34.27 -3.21 -5.94
CA ASN A 136 -35.00 -4.32 -5.34
C ASN A 136 -34.39 -4.70 -3.99
N TYR A 137 -34.13 -3.71 -3.12
CA TYR A 137 -33.91 -4.00 -1.70
C TYR A 137 -34.60 -2.95 -0.81
N GLN A 138 -35.69 -3.41 -0.19
CA GLN A 138 -36.13 -2.94 1.11
C GLN A 138 -35.10 -3.42 2.14
N MET A 139 -34.54 -2.49 2.91
CA MET A 139 -34.07 -2.76 4.27
C MET A 139 -35.20 -2.45 5.23
#